data_AF-A0A098E6G0-F1
#
_entry.id   AF-A0A098E6G0-F1
#
_cell.length_a   1.000
_cell.length_b   1.000
_cell.length_c   1.000
_cell.angle_alpha   90.00
_cell.angle_beta   90.00
_cell.angle_gamma   90.00
#
_symmetry.space_group_name_H-M   'P 1'
#
loop_
_entity.id
_entity.type
_entity.pdbx_description
1 polymer ?
#
loop_
_entity_poly.entity_id
_entity_poly.type
_entity_poly.pdbx_seq_one_letter_code
_entity_poly.pdbx_strand_id
1 'polypeptide(L)'
;MKPGSRDIKYKILITGMELEELQKQTWQMSEAFGLDGRIDDYKGKRHIGLYRWDIECLVGVVSSVIDDPKEYPDKNTEEYRAMKNLYEKLKKLYEKAFSK
;
A
#
# COMPACT_ATOMS: atom_id res chain seq x y z
N MET A 1 -10.98 -4.44 11.23
CA MET A 1 -12.45 -4.44 11.01
C MET A 1 -12.79 -5.46 9.92
N LYS A 2 -13.80 -6.32 10.11
CA LYS A 2 -14.22 -7.25 9.05
C LYS A 2 -15.12 -6.51 8.06
N PRO A 3 -14.91 -6.66 6.74
CA PRO A 3 -15.78 -6.03 5.75
C PRO A 3 -17.21 -6.56 5.83
N GLY A 4 -18.18 -5.65 5.83
CA GLY A 4 -19.59 -5.90 5.64
C GLY A 4 -19.97 -6.03 4.15
N SER A 5 -21.21 -6.41 3.89
CA SER A 5 -21.71 -6.69 2.53
C SER A 5 -21.84 -5.48 1.62
N ARG A 6 -21.83 -4.27 2.20
CA ARG A 6 -21.91 -2.98 1.47
C ARG A 6 -20.54 -2.36 1.20
N ASP A 7 -19.46 -2.95 1.74
CA ASP A 7 -18.13 -2.39 1.58
C ASP A 7 -17.60 -2.58 0.15
N ILE A 8 -17.10 -1.48 -0.42
CA ILE A 8 -16.60 -1.45 -1.79
C ILE A 8 -15.14 -1.91 -1.80
N LYS A 9 -14.84 -2.89 -2.68
CA LYS A 9 -13.46 -3.28 -3.00
C LYS A 9 -12.92 -2.46 -4.16
N TYR A 10 -11.79 -1.80 -3.92
CA TYR A 10 -11.02 -1.10 -4.93
C TYR A 10 -9.86 -1.97 -5.38
N LYS A 11 -9.62 -2.03 -6.70
CA LYS A 11 -8.60 -2.91 -7.28
C LYS A 11 -7.38 -2.09 -7.68
N ILE A 12 -6.20 -2.59 -7.31
CA ILE A 12 -4.91 -2.04 -7.72
C ILE A 12 -3.98 -3.19 -8.08
N LEU A 13 -3.11 -2.98 -9.05
CA LEU A 13 -2.00 -3.87 -9.36
C LEU A 13 -0.72 -3.25 -8.80
N ILE A 14 -0.02 -3.99 -7.93
CA ILE A 14 1.28 -3.61 -7.38
C ILE A 14 2.26 -4.71 -7.79
N THR A 15 3.35 -4.33 -8.44
CA THR A 15 4.24 -5.26 -9.16
C THR A 15 5.69 -4.82 -9.10
N GLY A 16 6.61 -5.78 -9.29
CA GLY A 16 8.04 -5.52 -9.35
C GLY A 16 8.53 -4.84 -8.08
N MET A 17 9.42 -3.86 -8.23
CA MET A 17 10.03 -3.15 -7.11
C MET A 17 9.01 -2.45 -6.19
N GLU A 18 7.86 -2.00 -6.71
CA GLU A 18 6.80 -1.44 -5.86
C GLU A 18 6.30 -2.44 -4.82
N LEU A 19 6.18 -3.72 -5.22
CA LEU A 19 5.73 -4.79 -4.34
C LEU A 19 6.84 -5.22 -3.39
N GLU A 20 8.07 -5.33 -3.90
CA GLU A 20 9.24 -5.73 -3.10
C GLU A 20 9.50 -4.73 -1.96
N GLU A 21 9.47 -3.43 -2.22
CA GLU A 21 9.62 -2.42 -1.18
C GLU A 21 8.43 -2.40 -0.21
N LEU A 22 7.21 -2.58 -0.71
CA LEU A 22 6.02 -2.63 0.15
C LEU A 22 6.07 -3.83 1.12
N GLN A 23 6.56 -4.98 0.65
CA GLN A 23 6.63 -6.21 1.45
C GLN A 23 7.62 -6.11 2.61
N LYS A 24 8.67 -5.28 2.50
CA LYS A 24 9.58 -5.00 3.63
C LYS A 24 8.90 -4.27 4.79
N GLN A 25 7.75 -3.62 4.52
CA GLN A 25 7.04 -2.76 5.47
C GLN A 25 5.78 -3.41 6.03
N THR A 26 5.55 -4.71 5.79
CA THR A 26 4.35 -5.44 6.24
C THR A 26 4.14 -5.38 7.76
N TRP A 27 5.22 -5.33 8.53
CA TRP A 27 5.18 -5.18 9.99
C TRP A 27 4.52 -3.88 10.46
N GLN A 28 4.53 -2.82 9.64
CA GLN A 28 3.84 -1.55 9.93
C GLN A 28 2.34 -1.60 9.61
N MET A 29 1.85 -2.68 9.00
CA MET A 29 0.46 -2.84 8.56
C MET A 29 -0.39 -3.67 9.53
N SER A 30 0.16 -4.06 10.68
CA SER A 30 -0.51 -4.95 11.66
C SER A 30 -1.83 -4.40 12.21
N GLU A 31 -2.06 -3.09 12.10
CA GLU A 31 -3.30 -2.44 12.55
C GLU A 31 -4.47 -2.67 11.59
N ALA A 32 -4.20 -3.05 10.33
CA ALA A 32 -5.22 -3.38 9.35
C ALA A 32 -5.45 -4.89 9.28
N PHE A 33 -6.71 -5.31 9.49
CA PHE A 33 -7.10 -6.71 9.68
C PHE A 33 -6.60 -7.65 8.58
N GLY A 34 -5.52 -8.38 8.86
CA GLY A 34 -4.89 -9.35 7.96
C GLY A 34 -4.32 -8.73 6.68
N LEU A 35 -4.09 -7.41 6.67
CA LEU A 35 -3.53 -6.71 5.51
C LEU A 35 -2.05 -7.06 5.33
N ASP A 36 -1.30 -7.09 6.43
CA ASP A 36 0.07 -7.56 6.54
C ASP A 36 0.29 -8.89 5.81
N GLY A 37 -0.44 -9.95 6.21
CA GLY A 37 -0.33 -11.27 5.58
C GLY A 37 -0.80 -11.27 4.13
N ARG A 38 -1.85 -10.50 3.79
CA ARG A 38 -2.33 -10.40 2.41
C ARG A 38 -1.31 -9.75 1.48
N ILE A 39 -0.54 -8.77 1.96
CA ILE A 39 0.52 -8.12 1.19
C ILE A 39 1.77 -9.00 1.14
N ASP A 40 2.13 -9.66 2.23
CA ASP A 40 3.26 -10.60 2.28
C ASP A 40 3.08 -11.79 1.31
N ASP A 41 1.88 -12.36 1.27
CA ASP A 41 1.55 -13.45 0.34
C ASP A 41 1.35 -12.99 -1.11
N TYR A 42 1.20 -11.69 -1.34
CA TYR A 42 0.89 -11.15 -2.65
C TYR A 42 2.05 -11.32 -3.64
N LYS A 43 1.74 -11.78 -4.87
CA LYS A 43 2.76 -12.07 -5.90
C LYS A 43 2.77 -11.06 -7.05
N GLY A 44 1.95 -10.01 -6.99
CA GLY A 44 1.85 -8.99 -8.04
C GLY A 44 1.30 -9.46 -9.39
N LYS A 45 0.90 -10.72 -9.55
CA LYS A 45 0.42 -11.25 -10.85
C LYS A 45 -1.02 -10.87 -11.21
N ARG A 46 -1.82 -10.45 -10.22
CA ARG A 46 -3.24 -10.10 -10.37
C ARG A 46 -3.57 -8.91 -9.52
N HIS A 47 -4.61 -8.14 -9.83
CA HIS A 47 -5.02 -7.03 -8.97
C HIS A 47 -5.38 -7.52 -7.56
N ILE A 48 -4.89 -6.82 -6.53
CA ILE A 48 -5.36 -6.99 -5.15
C ILE A 48 -6.57 -6.10 -4.91
N GLY A 49 -7.59 -6.65 -4.23
CA GLY A 49 -8.79 -5.91 -3.86
C GLY A 49 -8.68 -5.36 -2.44
N LEU A 50 -8.62 -4.05 -2.28
CA LEU A 50 -8.45 -3.34 -1.02
C LEU A 50 -9.76 -2.67 -0.60
N TYR A 51 -10.03 -2.68 0.69
CA TYR A 51 -11.11 -1.89 1.29
C TYR A 51 -10.63 -0.50 1.69
N ARG A 52 -11.56 0.38 2.04
CA ARG A 52 -11.27 1.78 2.39
C ARG A 52 -10.21 1.89 3.51
N TRP A 53 -10.34 1.11 4.58
CA TRP A 53 -9.37 1.07 5.67
C TRP A 53 -8.03 0.42 5.27
N ASP A 54 -8.04 -0.54 4.34
CA ASP A 54 -6.79 -1.12 3.80
C ASP A 54 -6.00 -0.02 3.07
N ILE A 55 -6.70 0.78 2.26
CA ILE A 55 -6.10 1.88 1.48
C ILE A 55 -5.58 2.97 2.40
N GLU A 56 -6.37 3.37 3.41
CA GLU A 56 -5.95 4.37 4.40
C GLU A 56 -4.70 3.93 5.16
N CYS A 57 -4.64 2.67 5.61
CA CYS A 57 -3.46 2.09 6.24
C CYS A 57 -2.25 2.10 5.30
N LEU A 58 -2.39 1.64 4.05
CA LEU A 58 -1.31 1.65 3.07
C LEU A 58 -0.80 3.06 2.76
N VAL A 59 -1.69 4.04 2.62
CA VAL A 59 -1.29 5.44 2.40
C VAL A 59 -0.49 5.95 3.59
N GLY A 60 -0.95 5.69 4.82
CA GLY A 60 -0.24 6.08 6.05
C GLY A 60 1.16 5.48 6.15
N VAL A 61 1.26 4.16 6.00
CA VAL A 61 2.53 3.42 6.04
C VAL A 61 3.48 3.93 4.96
N VAL A 62 3.04 3.94 3.70
CA VAL A 62 3.90 4.34 2.58
C VAL A 62 4.33 5.80 2.71
N SER A 63 3.46 6.71 3.18
CA SER A 63 3.84 8.10 3.45
C SER A 63 4.94 8.18 4.50
N SER A 64 4.78 7.47 5.62
CA SER A 64 5.75 7.46 6.71
C SER A 64 7.11 6.94 6.28
N VAL A 65 7.13 5.85 5.50
CA VAL A 65 8.38 5.22 5.03
C VAL A 65 9.14 6.12 4.04
N ILE A 66 8.44 6.74 3.09
CA ILE A 66 9.07 7.65 2.10
C ILE A 66 9.67 8.90 2.76
N ASP A 67 9.08 9.35 3.87
CA ASP A 67 9.53 10.52 4.61
C ASP A 67 10.61 10.18 5.66
N ASP A 68 10.83 8.89 5.98
CA ASP A 68 11.87 8.46 6.93
C ASP A 68 13.27 8.43 6.27
N PRO A 69 14.22 9.29 6.69
CA PRO A 69 15.58 9.29 6.16
C PRO A 69 16.38 8.02 6.50
N LYS A 70 15.93 7.21 7.47
CA LYS A 70 16.57 5.92 7.78
C LYS A 70 16.24 4.87 6.74
N GLU A 71 15.01 4.87 6.23
CA GLU A 71 14.56 3.95 5.19
C GLU A 71 15.09 4.40 3.82
N TYR A 72 15.00 5.70 3.52
CA TYR A 72 15.49 6.27 2.27
C TYR A 72 16.40 7.47 2.49
N PRO A 73 17.69 7.24 2.81
CA PRO A 73 18.68 8.32 2.92
C PRO A 73 18.99 8.99 1.59
N ASP A 74 18.91 8.24 0.48
CA ASP A 74 19.02 8.77 -0.89
C ASP A 74 17.69 8.60 -1.64
N LYS A 75 17.12 9.74 -2.07
CA LYS A 75 15.85 9.81 -2.79
C LYS A 75 16.01 9.67 -4.32
N ASN A 76 17.22 9.39 -4.80
CA ASN A 76 17.50 9.14 -6.21
C ASN A 76 17.50 7.66 -6.58
N THR A 77 17.44 6.77 -5.58
CA THR A 77 17.44 5.32 -5.78
C THR A 77 16.18 4.84 -6.50
N GLU A 78 16.28 3.68 -7.16
CA GLU A 78 15.15 3.10 -7.88
C GLU A 78 14.07 2.64 -6.89
N GLU A 79 14.48 2.17 -5.72
CA GLU A 79 13.62 1.73 -4.61
C GLU A 79 12.76 2.88 -4.09
N TYR A 80 13.37 4.04 -3.83
CA TYR A 80 12.62 5.23 -3.41
C TYR A 80 11.62 5.65 -4.50
N ARG A 81 12.04 5.66 -5.77
CA ARG A 81 11.17 6.04 -6.89
C ARG A 81 10.01 5.05 -7.04
N ALA A 82 10.25 3.76 -6.87
CA ALA A 82 9.21 2.74 -6.90
C ALA A 82 8.21 2.95 -5.75
N MET A 83 8.70 3.15 -4.52
CA MET A 83 7.84 3.40 -3.37
C MET A 83 7.04 4.70 -3.54
N LYS A 84 7.65 5.75 -4.10
CA LYS A 84 6.98 7.01 -4.42
C LYS A 84 5.91 6.84 -5.50
N ASN A 85 6.17 6.05 -6.53
CA ASN A 85 5.17 5.72 -7.55
C ASN A 85 3.97 4.98 -6.95
N LEU A 86 4.23 4.02 -6.06
CA LEU A 86 3.18 3.32 -5.32
C LEU A 86 2.35 4.27 -4.47
N TYR A 87 2.99 5.20 -3.75
CA TYR A 87 2.31 6.21 -2.96
C TYR A 87 1.32 7.04 -3.79
N GLU A 88 1.75 7.54 -4.95
CA GLU A 88 0.88 8.33 -5.83
C GLU A 88 -0.30 7.50 -6.37
N LYS A 89 -0.08 6.20 -6.68
CA LYS A 89 -1.17 5.29 -7.06
C LYS A 89 -2.17 5.07 -5.90
N LEU A 90 -1.67 4.87 -4.69
CA LEU A 90 -2.49 4.68 -3.50
C LEU A 90 -3.27 5.95 -3.14
N LYS A 91 -2.67 7.14 -3.28
CA LYS A 91 -3.37 8.43 -3.11
C LYS A 91 -4.55 8.60 -4.04
N LYS A 92 -4.37 8.31 -5.34
CA LYS A 92 -5.47 8.33 -6.32
C LYS A 92 -6.56 7.33 -5.96
N LEU A 93 -6.19 6.15 -5.45
CA LEU A 93 -7.14 5.14 -5.01
C LEU A 93 -7.89 5.59 -3.74
N TYR A 94 -7.21 6.26 -2.82
CA TYR A 94 -7.76 6.85 -1.60
C TYR A 94 -8.78 7.94 -1.93
N GLU A 95 -8.43 8.91 -2.78
CA GLU A 95 -9.37 9.94 -3.23
C GLU A 95 -10.64 9.33 -3.83
N LYS A 96 -10.48 8.32 -4.69
CA LYS A 96 -11.60 7.58 -5.27
C LYS A 96 -12.43 6.82 -4.24
N ALA A 97 -11.81 6.32 -3.18
CA ALA A 97 -12.47 5.56 -2.13
C ALA A 97 -13.25 6.43 -1.13
N PHE A 98 -12.87 7.70 -1.02
CA PHE A 98 -13.47 8.68 -0.10
C PHE A 98 -14.33 9.74 -0.81
N SER A 99 -14.32 9.81 -2.15
CA SER A 99 -15.19 10.69 -2.95
C SER A 99 -16.62 10.14 -3.15
N LYS A 100 -16.94 8.99 -2.55
CA LYS A 100 -18.25 8.32 -2.62
C LYS A 100 -18.79 8.10 -1.21
#